data_AF-A0A5C7QNX5-F1
#
_entry.id   AF-A0A5C7QNX5-F1
#
_cell.length_a   1.000
_cell.length_b   1.000
_cell.length_c   1.000
_cell.angle_alpha   90.00
_cell.angle_beta   90.00
_cell.angle_gamma   90.00
#
_symmetry.space_group_name_H-M   'P 1'
#
loop_
_entity.id
_entity.type
_entity.pdbx_description
1 polymer ?
#
loop_
_entity_poly.entity_id
_entity_poly.type
_entity_poly.pdbx_seq_one_letter_code
_entity_poly.pdbx_strand_id
1 'polypeptide(L)'
;PRQHVKDGRIVLNISPTAVRDFVMDNDAVSFSARFSGAAFYVYCPIYSVLAVYSRETQEGASFPPDEYAQIKPVAKGPSLAAVSTRAEQAEEDEASLESAEDLPPDEPPPPKTNKPTSKSRPALRVVK
;
A
#
# COMPACT_ATOMS: atom_id res chain seq x y z
N PRO A 1 0.04 16.30 -9.10
CA PRO A 1 -0.21 16.77 -10.48
C PRO A 1 -0.02 15.67 -11.55
N ARG A 2 -1.08 14.88 -11.84
CA ARG A 2 -1.01 13.78 -12.84
C ARG A 2 -0.86 14.25 -14.29
N GLN A 3 -1.34 15.45 -14.62
CA GLN A 3 -1.29 16.02 -15.98
C GLN A 3 0.12 16.26 -16.55
N HIS A 4 1.17 16.23 -15.73
CA HIS A 4 2.56 16.40 -16.15
C HIS A 4 3.35 15.07 -16.22
N VAL A 5 2.68 13.93 -15.96
CA VAL A 5 3.26 12.60 -16.10
C VAL A 5 3.17 12.16 -17.56
N LYS A 6 4.27 11.65 -18.12
CA LYS A 6 4.36 11.05 -19.46
C LYS A 6 5.01 9.68 -19.33
N ASP A 7 4.41 8.65 -19.93
CA ASP A 7 4.94 7.27 -19.92
C ASP A 7 5.23 6.74 -18.50
N GLY A 8 4.39 7.13 -17.53
CA GLY A 8 4.56 6.80 -16.10
C GLY A 8 5.67 7.57 -15.37
N ARG A 9 6.38 8.49 -16.05
CA ARG A 9 7.52 9.26 -15.53
C ARG A 9 7.19 10.75 -15.47
N ILE A 10 7.91 11.48 -14.62
CA ILE A 10 7.80 12.94 -14.53
C ILE A 10 9.20 13.54 -14.31
N VAL A 11 9.51 14.60 -15.05
CA VAL A 11 10.72 15.41 -14.84
C VAL A 11 10.36 16.59 -13.95
N LEU A 12 11.10 16.77 -12.86
CA LEU A 12 10.85 17.78 -11.84
C LEU A 12 12.07 18.69 -11.73
N ASN A 13 11.85 20.01 -11.81
CA ASN A 13 12.91 20.96 -11.51
C ASN A 13 12.98 21.18 -9.99
N ILE A 14 14.12 20.83 -9.39
CA ILE A 14 14.42 21.01 -7.96
C ILE A 14 15.37 22.18 -7.68
N SER A 15 15.58 23.10 -8.65
CA SER A 15 16.39 24.30 -8.42
C SER A 15 15.80 25.14 -7.27
N PRO A 16 16.63 25.81 -6.45
CA PRO A 16 16.13 26.63 -5.33
C PRO A 16 15.11 27.71 -5.73
N THR A 17 15.14 28.13 -7.00
CA THR A 17 14.19 29.07 -7.61
C THR A 17 12.83 28.47 -7.98
N ALA A 18 12.74 27.15 -8.17
CA ALA A 18 11.52 26.45 -8.62
C ALA A 18 10.73 25.80 -7.48
N VAL A 19 11.38 25.50 -6.36
CA VAL A 19 10.80 24.81 -5.20
C VAL A 19 10.88 25.64 -3.92
N ARG A 20 10.03 25.28 -2.94
CA ARG A 20 10.06 25.74 -1.55
C ARG A 20 10.06 24.52 -0.63
N ASP A 21 10.54 24.70 0.60
CA ASP A 21 10.50 23.68 1.66
C ASP A 21 11.10 22.33 1.21
N PHE A 22 12.25 22.40 0.54
CA PHE A 22 12.95 21.23 0.02
C PHE A 22 13.61 20.44 1.14
N VAL A 23 13.23 19.18 1.27
CA VAL A 23 13.77 18.19 2.20
C VAL A 23 14.20 16.96 1.39
N MET A 24 15.38 16.44 1.68
CA MET A 24 15.93 15.23 1.09
C MET A 24 16.44 14.35 2.23
N ASP A 25 15.67 13.30 2.51
CA ASP A 25 15.99 12.26 3.49
C ASP A 25 16.28 10.93 2.79
N ASN A 26 16.79 9.95 3.55
CA ASN A 26 17.07 8.62 3.04
C ASN A 26 15.83 7.88 2.51
N ASP A 27 14.65 8.19 3.05
CA ASP A 27 13.39 7.54 2.64
C ASP A 27 12.74 8.22 1.43
N ALA A 28 12.83 9.56 1.35
CA ALA A 28 12.12 10.37 0.35
C ALA A 28 12.72 11.78 0.15
N VAL A 29 12.44 12.34 -1.02
CA VAL A 29 12.60 13.76 -1.34
C VAL A 29 11.22 14.41 -1.35
N SER A 30 11.05 15.52 -0.63
CA SER A 30 9.79 16.27 -0.60
C SER A 30 9.98 17.77 -0.71
N PHE A 31 9.03 18.44 -1.36
CA PHE A 31 9.06 19.89 -1.56
C PHE A 31 7.70 20.43 -2.02
N SER A 32 7.50 21.74 -1.90
CA SER A 32 6.40 22.46 -2.53
C SER A 32 6.85 23.06 -3.88
N ALA A 33 6.08 22.84 -4.94
CA ALA A 33 6.36 23.34 -6.29
C ALA A 33 5.08 23.81 -7.00
N ARG A 34 5.22 24.61 -8.06
CA ARG A 34 4.08 25.12 -8.84
C ARG A 34 3.99 24.44 -10.21
N PHE A 35 2.80 23.95 -10.53
CA PHE A 35 2.47 23.29 -11.79
C PHE A 35 1.31 24.05 -12.44
N SER A 36 1.52 24.59 -13.64
CA SER A 36 0.56 25.48 -14.33
C SER A 36 0.01 26.61 -13.44
N GLY A 37 0.87 27.18 -12.58
CA GLY A 37 0.50 28.25 -11.65
C GLY A 37 -0.14 27.79 -10.33
N ALA A 38 -0.63 26.55 -10.20
CA ALA A 38 -1.16 26.00 -8.96
C ALA A 38 -0.05 25.37 -8.09
N ALA A 39 -0.09 25.56 -6.77
CA ALA A 39 0.87 24.98 -5.85
C ALA A 39 0.51 23.52 -5.51
N PHE A 40 1.51 22.64 -5.46
CA PHE A 40 1.40 21.25 -5.08
C PHE A 40 2.55 20.86 -4.16
N TYR A 41 2.24 20.17 -3.06
CA TYR A 41 3.25 19.44 -2.31
C TYR A 41 3.57 18.13 -3.05
N VAL A 42 4.87 17.83 -3.17
CA VAL A 42 5.41 16.64 -3.81
C VAL A 42 6.13 15.83 -2.74
N TYR A 43 5.84 14.53 -2.70
CA TYR A 43 6.55 13.53 -1.91
C TYR A 43 6.98 12.42 -2.86
N CYS A 44 8.29 12.21 -2.99
CA CYS A 44 8.90 11.27 -3.91
C CYS A 44 9.78 10.30 -3.12
N PRO A 45 9.34 9.04 -2.89
CA PRO A 45 10.17 8.04 -2.23
C PRO A 45 11.46 7.79 -3.00
N ILE A 46 12.57 7.53 -2.31
CA ILE A 46 13.91 7.50 -2.92
C ILE A 46 14.01 6.47 -4.08
N TYR A 47 13.36 5.31 -3.92
CA TYR A 47 13.30 4.23 -4.92
C TYR A 47 12.52 4.59 -6.19
N SER A 48 11.83 5.73 -6.23
CA SER A 48 11.11 6.24 -7.41
C SER A 48 11.94 7.22 -8.24
N VAL A 49 13.14 7.60 -7.77
CA VAL A 49 14.05 8.51 -8.47
C VAL A 49 14.89 7.73 -9.49
N LEU A 50 14.61 7.93 -10.78
CA LEU A 50 15.30 7.22 -11.87
C LEU A 50 16.64 7.86 -12.28
N ALA A 51 16.76 9.19 -12.13
CA ALA A 51 17.96 9.95 -12.46
C ALA A 51 17.90 11.36 -11.84
N VAL A 52 19.07 11.96 -11.65
CA VAL A 52 19.23 13.38 -11.30
C VAL A 52 20.29 13.96 -12.23
N TYR A 53 19.97 15.02 -12.95
CA TYR A 53 20.84 15.61 -13.97
C TYR A 53 20.70 17.14 -14.05
N SER A 54 21.77 17.78 -14.51
CA SER A 54 21.80 19.20 -14.88
C SER A 54 20.96 19.44 -16.13
N ARG A 55 20.08 20.45 -16.11
CA ARG A 55 19.31 20.84 -17.30
C ARG A 55 20.20 21.41 -18.41
N GLU A 56 21.38 21.93 -18.06
CA GLU A 56 22.21 22.73 -18.98
C GLU A 56 23.37 21.91 -19.56
N THR A 57 24.08 21.16 -18.70
CA THR A 57 25.19 20.29 -19.14
C THR A 57 24.75 18.87 -19.48
N GLN A 58 23.52 18.47 -19.10
CA GLN A 58 23.00 17.09 -19.17
C GLN A 58 23.79 16.05 -18.36
N GLU A 59 24.82 16.47 -17.62
CA GLU A 59 25.57 15.63 -16.71
C GLU A 59 24.74 15.27 -15.48
N GLY A 60 24.92 14.06 -14.96
CA GLY A 60 24.13 13.57 -13.84
C GLY A 60 24.41 12.12 -13.47
N ALA A 61 23.62 11.61 -12.54
CA ALA A 61 23.58 10.21 -12.15
C ALA A 61 22.25 9.58 -12.57
N SER A 62 22.30 8.33 -13.05
CA SER A 62 21.13 7.49 -13.30
C SER A 62 21.10 6.38 -12.25
N PHE A 63 19.89 5.99 -11.84
CA PHE A 63 19.65 4.95 -10.84
C PHE A 63 18.77 3.86 -11.48
N PRO A 64 19.37 2.83 -12.11
CA PRO A 64 18.62 1.78 -12.77
C PRO A 64 17.73 1.01 -11.77
N PRO A 65 16.42 0.83 -12.03
CA PRO A 65 15.52 0.12 -11.12
C PRO A 65 15.97 -1.31 -10.78
N ASP A 66 16.69 -1.97 -11.69
CA ASP A 66 17.14 -3.35 -11.53
C ASP A 66 18.24 -3.49 -10.47
N GLU A 67 19.15 -2.51 -10.38
CA GLU A 67 20.24 -2.47 -9.39
C GLU A 67 19.69 -2.26 -7.97
N TYR A 68 18.68 -1.42 -7.83
CA TYR A 68 18.05 -1.08 -6.56
C TYR A 68 16.73 -1.84 -6.29
N ALA A 69 16.42 -2.89 -7.06
CA ALA A 69 15.17 -3.64 -6.97
C ALA A 69 14.91 -4.26 -5.59
N GLN A 70 15.97 -4.51 -4.82
CA GLN A 70 15.93 -5.01 -3.43
C GLN A 70 15.59 -3.92 -2.41
N ILE A 71 15.81 -2.64 -2.74
CA ILE A 71 15.51 -1.47 -1.90
C ILE A 71 14.05 -1.03 -2.12
N LYS A 72 13.12 -1.95 -1.88
CA LYS A 72 11.70 -1.61 -1.71
C LYS A 72 11.43 -1.51 -0.22
N PRO A 73 10.95 -0.35 0.29
CA PRO A 73 10.62 -0.27 1.71
C PRO A 73 9.54 -1.31 2.01
N VAL A 74 9.81 -2.15 3.01
CA VAL A 74 8.78 -2.96 3.63
C VAL A 74 7.71 -1.99 4.10
N ALA A 75 6.55 -2.03 3.45
CA ALA A 75 5.37 -1.32 3.89
C ALA A 75 4.96 -1.90 5.24
N LYS A 76 5.53 -1.35 6.32
CA LYS A 76 5.22 -1.69 7.71
C LYS A 76 3.88 -1.08 8.10
N GLY A 77 2.85 -1.42 7.32
CA GLY A 77 1.48 -1.16 7.67
C GLY A 77 1.16 -1.86 8.99
N PRO A 78 0.35 -1.25 9.87
CA PRO A 78 -0.18 -1.97 11.01
C PRO A 78 -1.06 -3.11 10.47
N SER A 79 -0.59 -4.35 10.62
CA SER A 79 -1.40 -5.54 10.38
C SER A 79 -2.45 -5.63 11.49
N LEU A 80 -3.53 -4.87 11.31
CA LEU A 80 -4.76 -5.04 12.07
C LEU A 80 -5.43 -6.30 11.54
N ALA A 81 -5.16 -7.43 12.20
CA ALA A 81 -5.82 -8.69 11.91
C ALA A 81 -7.32 -8.52 12.14
N ALA A 82 -8.07 -8.35 11.05
CA ALA A 82 -9.52 -8.23 11.08
C ALA A 82 -10.11 -9.53 11.64
N VAL A 83 -10.61 -9.47 12.88
CA VAL A 83 -11.41 -10.54 13.45
C VAL A 83 -12.73 -10.54 12.69
N SER A 84 -12.88 -11.47 11.76
CA SER A 84 -14.14 -11.67 11.04
C SER A 84 -15.18 -12.23 12.01
N THR A 85 -15.98 -11.34 12.60
CA THR A 85 -17.23 -11.68 13.25
C THR A 85 -18.23 -12.11 12.18
N ARG A 86 -18.31 -13.43 11.94
CA ARG A 86 -19.35 -14.03 11.10
C ARG A 86 -20.71 -13.89 11.80
N ALA A 87 -21.44 -12.84 11.44
CA ALA A 87 -22.85 -12.66 11.76
C ALA A 87 -23.58 -12.33 10.46
N GLU A 88 -24.67 -13.07 10.26
CA GLU A 88 -25.76 -12.93 9.27
C GLU A 88 -25.66 -11.92 8.13
N GLN A 89 -25.71 -12.45 6.91
CA GLN A 89 -26.60 -11.92 5.87
C GLN A 89 -27.12 -13.08 5.03
N ALA A 90 -28.43 -13.27 5.07
CA ALA A 90 -29.19 -14.10 4.15
C ALA A 90 -30.16 -13.17 3.42
N GLU A 91 -30.24 -13.30 2.10
CA GLU A 91 -31.32 -12.88 1.19
C GLU A 91 -30.77 -12.99 -0.25
N GLU A 92 -30.78 -14.21 -0.78
CA GLU A 92 -30.79 -14.43 -2.23
C GLU A 92 -32.26 -14.66 -2.62
N ASP A 93 -32.84 -13.66 -3.27
CA ASP A 93 -34.12 -13.74 -3.98
C ASP A 93 -33.92 -14.44 -5.34
N GLU A 94 -35.01 -14.78 -6.04
CA GLU A 94 -35.06 -15.53 -7.32
C GLU A 94 -34.95 -17.07 -7.22
N ALA A 95 -36.08 -17.74 -6.95
CA ALA A 95 -36.33 -19.11 -7.38
C ALA A 95 -37.77 -19.30 -7.88
N SER A 96 -37.86 -19.57 -9.18
CA SER A 96 -39.07 -19.77 -9.99
C SER A 96 -40.14 -20.71 -9.41
N LEU A 97 -41.41 -20.37 -9.69
CA LEU A 97 -42.59 -21.19 -9.46
C LEU A 97 -42.61 -22.44 -10.36
N GLU A 98 -42.49 -23.65 -9.80
CA GLU A 98 -43.04 -24.88 -10.39
C GLU A 98 -43.67 -25.79 -9.33
N SER A 99 -44.58 -26.67 -9.76
CA SER A 99 -45.66 -27.24 -8.94
C SER A 99 -45.43 -28.67 -8.46
N ALA A 100 -46.25 -29.05 -7.46
CA ALA A 100 -46.76 -30.40 -7.14
C ALA A 100 -45.95 -31.33 -6.20
N GLU A 101 -46.56 -31.56 -5.02
CA GLU A 101 -46.78 -32.84 -4.30
C GLU A 101 -45.59 -33.77 -3.94
N ASP A 102 -45.32 -33.96 -2.63
CA ASP A 102 -45.70 -35.17 -1.85
C ASP A 102 -44.90 -35.36 -0.52
N LEU A 103 -45.63 -35.28 0.61
CA LEU A 103 -45.41 -35.89 1.96
C LEU A 103 -44.10 -35.69 2.81
N PRO A 104 -44.15 -35.89 4.16
CA PRO A 104 -43.21 -35.32 5.15
C PRO A 104 -42.55 -36.41 6.08
N PRO A 105 -42.24 -36.15 7.38
CA PRO A 105 -41.02 -35.54 7.92
C PRO A 105 -40.22 -36.48 8.87
N ASP A 106 -38.95 -36.17 9.20
CA ASP A 106 -38.35 -36.67 10.47
C ASP A 106 -37.13 -35.85 11.00
N GLU A 107 -36.77 -36.10 12.27
CA GLU A 107 -36.06 -35.23 13.23
C GLU A 107 -34.49 -35.25 13.25
N PRO A 108 -33.81 -34.40 14.07
CA PRO A 108 -32.38 -34.05 13.91
C PRO A 108 -31.37 -34.66 14.95
N PRO A 109 -30.52 -33.93 15.72
CA PRO A 109 -29.05 -33.91 15.58
C PRO A 109 -28.33 -34.46 16.88
N PRO A 110 -27.16 -33.99 17.46
CA PRO A 110 -26.11 -33.04 17.03
C PRO A 110 -24.56 -33.43 17.07
N PRO A 111 -23.66 -33.15 18.10
CA PRO A 111 -22.39 -32.41 17.80
C PRO A 111 -21.07 -32.67 18.63
N LYS A 112 -20.09 -31.75 18.52
CA LYS A 112 -19.01 -31.32 19.49
C LYS A 112 -17.69 -32.17 19.54
N THR A 113 -16.46 -31.69 19.86
CA THR A 113 -15.87 -30.35 20.21
C THR A 113 -14.32 -30.33 20.35
N ASN A 114 -13.67 -29.15 20.16
CA ASN A 114 -12.59 -28.50 20.98
C ASN A 114 -11.26 -29.23 21.37
N LYS A 115 -10.07 -28.60 21.62
CA LYS A 115 -9.48 -27.23 21.46
C LYS A 115 -7.91 -27.32 21.71
N PRO A 116 -7.12 -26.46 22.44
CA PRO A 116 -5.94 -25.76 21.84
C PRO A 116 -4.60 -25.63 22.66
N THR A 117 -3.72 -24.70 22.23
CA THR A 117 -2.59 -24.01 22.94
C THR A 117 -1.19 -24.69 22.89
N SER A 118 -0.02 -24.05 23.14
CA SER A 118 0.32 -22.70 23.67
C SER A 118 1.78 -22.27 23.34
N LYS A 119 2.08 -20.95 23.37
CA LYS A 119 3.31 -20.20 23.86
C LYS A 119 4.73 -20.77 23.59
N SER A 120 5.82 -20.01 23.39
CA SER A 120 6.30 -18.81 24.11
C SER A 120 7.51 -18.14 23.38
N ARG A 121 7.98 -16.96 23.83
CA ARG A 121 9.20 -16.25 23.36
C ARG A 121 10.08 -15.79 24.54
N PRO A 122 11.42 -15.75 24.42
CA PRO A 122 12.32 -15.08 25.38
C PRO A 122 12.86 -13.72 24.86
N ALA A 123 13.40 -12.90 25.77
CA ALA A 123 14.05 -11.61 25.49
C ALA A 123 15.32 -11.44 26.35
N LEU A 124 16.28 -10.61 25.90
CA LEU A 124 17.60 -10.43 26.53
C LEU A 124 17.70 -9.11 27.31
N ARG A 125 18.57 -9.08 28.34
CA ARG A 125 18.86 -7.91 29.19
C ARG A 125 20.30 -7.43 28.94
N VAL A 126 20.50 -6.11 28.97
CA VAL A 126 21.82 -5.46 28.82
C VAL A 126 22.54 -5.41 30.17
N VAL A 127 23.86 -5.62 30.14
CA VAL A 127 24.77 -5.53 31.30
C VAL A 127 25.48 -4.18 31.27
N LYS A 128 25.83 -3.65 32.45
CA LYS A 128 26.33 -2.29 32.67
C LYS A 128 27.86 -2.24 32.76
#